data_AF-A0A258CRK7-F1
#
_entry.id   AF-A0A258CRK7-F1
#
_cell.length_a   1.000
_cell.length_b   1.000
_cell.length_c   1.000
_cell.angle_alpha   90.00
_cell.angle_beta   90.00
_cell.angle_gamma   90.00
#
_symmetry.space_group_name_H-M   'P 1'
#
loop_
_entity.id
_entity.type
_entity.pdbx_description
1 polymer ?
#
loop_
_entity_poly.entity_id
_entity_poly.type
_entity_poly.pdbx_seq_one_letter_code
_entity_poly.pdbx_strand_id
1 'polypeptide(L)'
;MRALPEGLDEARLCHAWILTRADGTRLGFTDHDRDLVVDGVTCRAGGGWSPGAAESGVGYAPGQSAVLGVLDDTGITPADLVAGLYDGA
;
A
#
# COMPACT_ATOMS: atom_id res chain seq x y z
N MET A 1 14.67 -11.10 4.87
CA MET A 1 13.60 -11.47 5.84
C MET A 1 13.94 -10.81 7.16
N ARG A 2 13.20 -9.78 7.59
CA ARG A 2 13.48 -9.05 8.85
C ARG A 2 13.16 -9.99 10.01
N ALA A 3 14.13 -10.28 10.88
CA ALA A 3 13.88 -11.02 12.10
C ALA A 3 12.92 -10.20 12.99
N LEU A 4 11.84 -10.84 13.46
CA LEU A 4 10.94 -10.25 14.43
C LEU A 4 11.61 -10.31 15.82
N PRO A 5 11.44 -9.28 16.68
CA PRO A 5 11.92 -9.32 18.06
C PRO A 5 11.39 -10.54 18.83
N GLU A 6 12.17 -11.04 19.80
CA GLU A 6 11.79 -12.17 20.65
C GLU A 6 10.46 -11.94 21.37
N GLY A 7 9.54 -12.92 21.31
CA GLY A 7 8.21 -12.85 21.94
C GLY A 7 7.05 -12.49 20.99
N LEU A 8 7.31 -12.35 19.69
CA LEU A 8 6.29 -12.11 18.64
C LEU A 8 5.86 -13.38 17.91
N ASP A 9 6.10 -14.56 18.48
CA ASP A 9 5.83 -15.87 17.86
C ASP A 9 4.33 -16.08 17.52
N GLU A 10 3.45 -15.21 18.02
CA GLU A 10 2.00 -15.18 17.76
C GLU A 10 1.52 -13.91 17.02
N ALA A 11 2.40 -12.99 16.66
CA ALA A 11 2.01 -11.74 16.02
C ALA A 11 1.67 -11.95 14.54
N ARG A 12 0.45 -11.56 14.15
CA ARG A 12 0.07 -11.42 12.74
C ARG A 12 0.30 -9.97 12.32
N LEU A 13 1.02 -9.79 11.22
CA LEU A 13 1.26 -8.50 10.61
C LEU A 13 0.45 -8.39 9.32
N CYS A 14 0.01 -7.18 9.03
CA CYS A 14 -0.58 -6.76 7.78
C CYS A 14 0.07 -5.44 7.34
N HIS A 15 -0.13 -5.09 6.09
CA HIS A 15 0.24 -3.81 5.53
C HIS A 15 -1.01 -2.97 5.30
N ALA A 16 -0.85 -1.66 5.52
CA ALA A 16 -1.82 -0.66 5.11
C ALA A 16 -1.07 0.40 4.30
N TRP A 17 -1.58 0.69 3.10
CA TRP A 17 -1.03 1.69 2.21
C TRP A 17 -2.04 2.82 2.04
N ILE A 18 -1.55 4.06 2.08
CA ILE A 18 -2.35 5.25 1.77
C ILE A 18 -1.66 5.96 0.62
N LEU A 19 -2.31 5.98 -0.54
CA LEU A 19 -1.85 6.71 -1.72
C LEU A 19 -2.49 8.09 -1.72
N THR A 20 -1.68 9.15 -1.78
CA THR A 20 -2.15 10.53 -1.76
C THR A 20 -1.81 11.22 -3.07
N ARG A 21 -2.84 11.51 -3.86
CA ARG A 21 -2.68 12.21 -5.14
C ARG A 21 -2.39 13.69 -4.93
N ALA A 22 -1.81 14.33 -5.93
CA ALA A 22 -1.52 15.76 -5.92
C ALA A 22 -2.78 16.64 -5.75
N ASP A 23 -3.96 16.13 -6.12
CA ASP A 23 -5.25 16.82 -5.94
C ASP A 23 -5.86 16.65 -4.54
N GLY A 24 -5.15 15.95 -3.63
CA GLY A 24 -5.57 15.71 -2.25
C GLY A 24 -6.45 14.47 -2.06
N THR A 25 -6.80 13.74 -3.13
CA THR A 25 -7.50 12.46 -3.02
C THR A 25 -6.63 11.44 -2.28
N ARG A 26 -7.19 10.78 -1.27
CA ARG A 26 -6.53 9.74 -0.47
C ARG A 26 -7.23 8.40 -0.65
N LEU A 27 -6.50 7.40 -1.13
CA LEU A 27 -6.98 6.03 -1.31
C LEU A 27 -6.25 5.10 -0.33
N GLY A 28 -7.00 4.23 0.36
CA GLY A 28 -6.44 3.29 1.32
C GLY A 28 -6.59 1.85 0.88
N PHE A 29 -5.54 1.05 1.06
CA PHE A 29 -5.50 -0.38 0.72
C PHE A 29 -4.90 -1.19 1.87
N THR A 30 -5.35 -2.42 2.06
CA THR A 30 -4.74 -3.33 3.04
C THR A 30 -4.78 -4.78 2.55
N ASP A 31 -3.75 -5.56 2.93
CA ASP A 31 -3.71 -7.01 2.77
C ASP A 31 -4.36 -7.76 3.96
N HIS A 32 -4.93 -7.02 4.92
CA HIS A 32 -5.71 -7.58 6.00
C HIS A 32 -7.02 -8.20 5.48
N ASP A 33 -7.64 -9.05 6.30
CA ASP A 33 -8.93 -9.68 5.99
C ASP A 33 -10.15 -8.75 6.18
N ARG A 34 -9.94 -7.51 6.60
CA ARG A 34 -10.98 -6.55 6.98
C ARG A 34 -10.50 -5.12 6.75
N ASP A 35 -11.44 -4.24 6.47
CA ASP A 35 -11.16 -2.81 6.35
C ASP A 35 -10.56 -2.28 7.66
N LEU A 36 -9.53 -1.45 7.52
CA LEU A 36 -8.83 -0.79 8.63
C LEU A 36 -8.92 0.71 8.46
N VAL A 37 -8.99 1.46 9.57
CA VAL A 37 -8.86 2.94 9.52
C VAL A 37 -7.47 3.33 9.98
N VAL A 38 -6.69 3.94 9.09
CA VAL A 38 -5.32 4.41 9.35
C VAL A 38 -5.24 5.87 8.91
N ASP A 39 -4.73 6.75 9.77
CA ASP A 39 -4.62 8.19 9.51
C ASP A 39 -5.91 8.85 8.94
N GLY A 40 -7.06 8.39 9.46
CA GLY A 40 -8.39 8.84 9.04
C GLY A 40 -8.84 8.34 7.66
N VAL A 41 -8.08 7.46 7.00
CA VAL A 41 -8.41 6.85 5.72
C VAL A 41 -8.87 5.41 5.95
N THR A 42 -9.98 5.03 5.33
CA THR A 42 -10.39 3.63 5.28
C THR A 42 -9.54 2.88 4.26
N CYS A 43 -8.66 2.01 4.75
CA CYS A 43 -7.89 1.07 3.97
C CYS A 43 -8.73 -0.18 3.71
N ARG A 44 -9.14 -0.40 2.45
CA ARG A 44 -10.09 -1.46 2.10
C ARG A 44 -9.40 -2.82 1.93
N ALA A 45 -9.98 -3.84 2.56
CA ALA A 45 -9.63 -5.25 2.37
C ALA A 45 -10.53 -5.84 1.30
N GLY A 46 -10.05 -5.92 0.06
CA GLY A 46 -10.87 -6.46 -1.03
C GLY A 46 -10.36 -6.22 -2.45
N GLY A 47 -9.47 -5.24 -2.65
CA GLY A 47 -8.90 -4.94 -3.97
C GLY A 47 -7.78 -5.89 -4.43
N GLY A 48 -7.58 -7.03 -3.76
CA GLY A 48 -6.51 -7.98 -4.07
C GLY A 48 -5.09 -7.44 -3.87
N TRP A 49 -4.93 -6.44 -2.99
CA TRP A 49 -3.63 -5.81 -2.71
C TRP A 49 -2.76 -6.72 -1.86
N SER A 50 -1.53 -6.96 -2.31
CA SER A 50 -0.56 -7.82 -1.65
C SER A 50 0.88 -7.29 -1.81
N PRO A 51 1.75 -7.45 -0.81
CA PRO A 51 3.13 -6.99 -0.90
C PRO A 51 3.86 -7.63 -2.08
N GLY A 52 4.59 -6.82 -2.85
CA GLY A 52 5.50 -7.27 -3.89
C GLY A 52 6.96 -7.27 -3.43
N ALA A 53 7.89 -7.15 -4.37
CA ALA A 53 9.31 -7.00 -4.08
C ALA A 53 9.57 -5.72 -3.27
N ALA A 54 10.46 -5.79 -2.28
CA ALA A 54 10.88 -4.63 -1.51
C ALA A 54 12.39 -4.70 -1.23
N GLU A 55 13.06 -3.58 -1.44
CA GLU A 55 14.50 -3.43 -1.28
C GLU A 55 14.78 -2.14 -0.50
N SER A 56 15.60 -2.26 0.53
CA SER A 56 16.10 -1.09 1.27
C SER A 56 17.23 -0.43 0.50
N GLY A 57 17.22 0.90 0.40
CA GLY A 57 18.33 1.67 -0.14
C GLY A 57 19.55 1.65 0.79
N VAL A 58 20.73 1.94 0.22
CA VAL A 58 22.00 2.06 0.97
C VAL A 58 22.50 3.50 0.88
N GLY A 59 23.00 4.04 2.00
CA GLY A 59 23.47 5.41 2.08
C GLY A 59 22.34 6.41 1.81
N TYR A 60 22.44 7.18 0.74
CA TYR A 60 21.44 8.18 0.33
C TYR A 60 20.49 7.69 -0.78
N ALA A 61 20.60 6.43 -1.22
CA ALA A 61 19.67 5.87 -2.19
C ALA A 61 18.30 5.62 -1.55
N PRO A 62 17.18 5.94 -2.23
CA PRO A 62 15.86 5.57 -1.74
C PRO A 62 15.68 4.04 -1.78
N GLY A 63 14.89 3.51 -0.84
CA GLY A 63 14.37 2.15 -0.96
C GLY A 63 13.31 2.06 -2.06
N GLN A 64 13.06 0.84 -2.52
CA GLN A 64 12.00 0.54 -3.48
C GLN A 64 11.05 -0.49 -2.89
N SER A 65 9.77 -0.34 -3.18
CA SER A 65 8.76 -1.33 -2.83
C SER A 65 7.73 -1.38 -3.94
N ALA A 66 7.29 -2.59 -4.25
CA ALA A 66 6.19 -2.86 -5.16
C ALA A 66 5.01 -3.42 -4.38
N VAL A 67 3.82 -3.21 -4.93
CA VAL A 67 2.58 -3.82 -4.47
C VAL A 67 1.88 -4.39 -5.70
N LEU A 68 1.31 -5.58 -5.55
CA LEU A 68 0.46 -6.20 -6.56
C LEU A 68 -0.99 -5.97 -6.16
N GLY A 69 -1.83 -5.51 -7.08
CA GLY A 69 -3.22 -5.21 -6.79
C GLY A 69 -4.08 -5.17 -8.04
N VAL A 70 -5.39 -5.13 -7.85
CA VAL A 70 -6.36 -5.01 -8.93
C VAL A 70 -6.60 -3.52 -9.24
N LEU A 71 -6.67 -3.22 -10.53
CA LEU A 71 -7.14 -1.93 -11.03
C LEU A 71 -8.64 -2.02 -11.29
N ASP A 72 -9.44 -1.31 -10.50
CA ASP A 72 -10.90 -1.30 -10.59
C ASP A 72 -11.50 0.05 -10.16
N ASP A 73 -12.81 0.19 -10.37
CA ASP A 73 -13.58 1.41 -10.08
C ASP A 73 -13.68 1.73 -8.58
N THR A 74 -13.29 0.79 -7.70
CA THR A 74 -13.28 0.98 -6.24
C THR A 74 -11.91 1.41 -5.71
N GLY A 75 -10.89 1.39 -6.58
CA GLY A 75 -9.50 1.72 -6.29
C GLY A 75 -8.88 2.61 -7.36
N ILE A 76 -7.86 2.10 -8.04
CA ILE A 76 -7.13 2.81 -9.11
C ILE A 76 -7.68 2.36 -10.46
N THR A 77 -8.23 3.28 -11.25
CA THR A 77 -8.73 2.94 -12.58
C THR A 77 -7.64 3.06 -13.65
N PRO A 78 -7.68 2.25 -14.73
CA PRO A 78 -6.77 2.42 -15.87
C PRO A 78 -6.86 3.81 -16.52
N ALA A 79 -8.05 4.41 -16.54
CA ALA A 79 -8.26 5.73 -17.13
C ALA A 79 -7.52 6.82 -16.34
N ASP A 80 -7.57 6.76 -15.01
CA ASP A 80 -6.87 7.71 -14.14
C ASP A 80 -5.34 7.58 -14.27
N LEU A 81 -4.83 6.34 -14.42
CA LEU A 81 -3.40 6.10 -14.67
C LEU A 81 -2.96 6.72 -16.01
N VAL A 82 -3.71 6.50 -17.08
CA VAL A 82 -3.41 7.09 -18.40
C VAL A 82 -3.49 8.62 -18.36
N ALA A 83 -4.37 9.18 -17.53
CA ALA A 83 -4.49 10.61 -17.32
C ALA A 83 -3.36 11.22 -16.43
N GLY A 84 -2.40 10.41 -15.96
CA GLY A 84 -1.27 10.87 -15.15
C GLY A 84 -1.65 11.30 -13.73
N LEU A 85 -2.83 10.90 -13.25
CA LEU A 85 -3.40 11.39 -12.01
C LEU A 85 -2.64 10.95 -10.74
N TYR A 86 -1.77 9.95 -10.89
CA TYR A 86 -0.93 9.38 -9.82
C TYR A 86 0.55 9.74 -10.00
N ASP A 87 0.90 10.59 -10.96
CA ASP A 87 2.28 11.02 -11.16
C ASP A 87 2.76 11.83 -9.94
N GLY A 88 3.82 11.34 -9.28
CA GLY A 88 4.37 11.95 -8.07
C GLY A 88 3.54 11.75 -6.79
N ALA A 89 2.56 10.84 -6.82
CA ALA A 89 1.80 10.41 -5.65
C ALA A 89 2.58 9.43 -4.74
#